data_AF-A0A5A7RS07-F1
#
_entry.id   AF-A0A5A7RS07-F1
#
_cell.length_a   1.000
_cell.length_b   1.000
_cell.length_c   1.000
_cell.angle_alpha   90.00
_cell.angle_beta   90.00
_cell.angle_gamma   90.00
#
_symmetry.space_group_name_H-M   'P 1'
#
loop_
_entity.id
_entity.type
_entity.pdbx_description
1 polymer ?
#
loop_
_entity_poly.entity_id
_entity_poly.type
_entity_poly.pdbx_seq_one_letter_code
_entity_poly.pdbx_strand_id
1 'polypeptide(L)' 'MEKERILKDIKLFEENTRMFDDEKWKNNKVIEMARRYYDDAKYYLSKKDFFTAFGCINYAHGLVDAIRMEEFKGEK' A
#
# COMPACT_ATOMS: atom_id res chain seq x y z
N MET A 1 -10.34 10.26 -15.24
CA MET A 1 -11.09 9.41 -14.28
C MET A 1 -10.14 8.48 -13.54
N GLU A 2 -9.25 7.83 -14.28
CA GLU A 2 -8.23 6.86 -13.87
C GLU A 2 -7.18 7.50 -12.95
N LYS A 3 -6.61 8.65 -13.35
CA LYS A 3 -5.62 9.39 -12.54
C LYS A 3 -6.17 9.78 -11.16
N GLU A 4 -7.39 10.29 -11.09
CA GLU A 4 -8.03 10.72 -9.84
C GLU A 4 -8.25 9.54 -8.90
N ARG A 5 -8.67 8.39 -9.45
CA ARG A 5 -8.83 7.16 -8.67
C ARG A 5 -7.50 6.72 -8.07
N ILE A 6 -6.43 6.64 -8.87
CA ILE A 6 -5.11 6.23 -8.39
C ILE A 6 -4.59 7.20 -7.31
N LEU A 7 -4.76 8.51 -7.50
CA LEU A 7 -4.38 9.51 -6.48
C LEU A 7 -5.13 9.33 -5.16
N LYS A 8 -6.44 9.04 -5.24
CA LYS A 8 -7.24 8.73 -4.05
C LYS A 8 -6.73 7.48 -3.34
N ASP A 9 -6.40 6.43 -4.09
CA ASP A 9 -5.91 5.17 -3.52
C ASP A 9 -4.49 5.31 -2.92
N ILE A 10 -3.63 6.14 -3.51
CA ILE A 10 -2.32 6.53 -2.97
C ILE A 10 -2.48 7.25 -1.63
N LYS A 11 -3.37 8.25 -1.57
CA LYS A 11 -3.65 8.97 -0.32
C LYS A 11 -4.22 8.04 0.76
N LEU A 12 -5.13 7.16 0.37
CA LEU A 12 -5.70 6.16 1.29
C LEU A 12 -4.62 5.22 1.84
N PHE A 13 -3.64 4.83 1.02
CA PHE A 13 -2.52 4.00 1.48
C PHE A 13 -1.72 4.72 2.56
N GLU A 14 -1.34 5.98 2.36
CA GLU A 14 -0.60 6.78 3.35
C GLU A 14 -1.34 6.91 4.69
N GLU A 15 -2.65 7.11 4.64
CA GLU A 15 -3.50 7.18 5.84
C GLU A 15 -3.55 5.83 6.57
N ASN A 16 -3.64 4.74 5.80
CA ASN A 16 -3.79 3.38 6.32
C ASN A 16 -2.51 2.76 6.85
N THR A 17 -1.33 3.19 6.39
CA THR A 17 -0.05 2.61 6.80
C THR A 17 0.57 3.25 8.04
N ARG A 18 -0.04 4.28 8.64
CA ARG A 18 0.47 4.92 9.87
C ARG A 18 0.64 3.95 11.05
N MET A 19 -0.24 2.95 11.15
CA MET A 19 -0.13 1.90 12.17
C MET A 19 1.15 1.04 12.03
N PHE A 20 1.80 1.09 10.87
CA PHE A 20 3.01 0.33 10.55
C PHE A 20 4.30 1.13 10.81
N ASP A 21 4.20 2.32 11.39
CA ASP A 21 5.37 3.09 11.84
C ASP A 21 5.84 2.66 13.25
N ASP A 22 5.09 1.78 13.91
CA ASP A 22 5.49 1.13 15.17
C ASP A 22 6.72 0.23 14.99
N GLU A 23 7.62 0.20 15.97
CA GLU A 23 8.86 -0.59 15.96
C GLU A 23 8.58 -2.10 15.73
N LYS A 24 7.40 -2.61 16.14
CA LYS A 24 7.01 -4.01 15.90
C LYS A 24 6.99 -4.38 14.41
N TRP A 25 6.78 -3.40 13.53
CA TRP A 25 6.64 -3.60 12.09
C TRP A 25 7.90 -3.33 11.28
N LYS A 26 8.94 -2.79 11.91
CA LYS A 26 10.15 -2.27 11.24
C LYS A 26 10.88 -3.29 10.36
N ASN A 27 10.86 -4.56 10.76
CA ASN A 27 11.51 -5.65 10.02
C ASN A 27 10.53 -6.54 9.26
N ASN A 28 9.26 -6.12 9.14
CA ASN A 28 8.25 -6.89 8.43
C ASN A 28 8.41 -6.71 6.91
N LYS A 29 8.85 -7.79 6.24
CA LYS A 29 9.11 -7.82 4.79
C LYS A 29 7.86 -7.55 3.95
N VAL A 30 6.67 -7.88 4.44
CA VAL A 30 5.40 -7.64 3.73
C VAL A 30 5.08 -6.16 3.72
N ILE A 31 5.29 -5.47 4.85
CA ILE A 31 5.11 -4.02 4.96
C ILE A 31 6.15 -3.28 4.11
N GLU A 32 7.41 -3.73 4.13
CA GLU A 32 8.45 -3.19 3.24
C GLU A 32 8.04 -3.33 1.77
N MET A 33 7.55 -4.52 1.37
CA MET A 33 7.06 -4.76 0.02
C MET A 33 5.89 -3.85 -0.34
N ALA A 34 4.92 -3.66 0.57
CA ALA A 34 3.79 -2.76 0.34
C ALA A 34 4.26 -1.31 0.10
N ARG A 35 5.23 -0.82 0.88
CA ARG A 35 5.82 0.52 0.68
C ARG A 35 6.50 0.64 -0.69
N ARG A 36 7.25 -0.39 -1.12
CA ARG A 36 7.87 -0.42 -2.45
C ARG A 36 6.85 -0.34 -3.59
N TYR A 37 5.76 -1.10 -3.50
CA TYR A 37 4.70 -1.04 -4.52
C TYR A 37 3.93 0.29 -4.49
N TYR A 38 3.78 0.93 -3.33
CA TYR A 38 3.27 2.30 -3.25
C TYR A 38 4.21 3.31 -3.94
N ASP A 39 5.52 3.17 -3.78
CA ASP A 39 6.50 4.00 -4.49
C ASP A 39 6.48 3.75 -6.01
N ASP A 40 6.35 2.49 -6.42
CA ASP A 40 6.16 2.12 -7.83
C ASP A 40 4.89 2.73 -8.41
N ALA A 41 3.78 2.73 -7.65
CA ALA A 41 2.53 3.36 -8.09
C ALA A 41 2.71 4.85 -8.37
N LYS A 42 3.42 5.59 -7.49
CA LYS A 42 3.77 7.00 -7.72
C LYS A 42 4.67 7.17 -8.94
N TYR A 43 5.65 6.29 -9.11
CA TYR A 43 6.56 6.30 -10.26
C TYR A 43 5.79 6.13 -11.57
N TYR A 44 5.00 5.07 -11.74
CA TYR A 44 4.25 4.81 -12.97
C TYR A 44 3.15 5.85 -13.22
N LEU A 45 2.53 6.38 -12.16
CA LEU A 45 1.59 7.50 -12.28
C LEU A 45 2.26 8.74 -12.89
N SER A 46 3.49 9.06 -12.45
CA SER A 46 4.27 10.18 -13.01
C SER A 46 4.59 9.99 -14.50
N LYS A 47 4.73 8.73 -14.94
CA LYS A 47 4.96 8.35 -16.34
C LYS A 47 3.69 8.27 -17.18
N LYS A 48 2.52 8.55 -16.58
CA LYS A 48 1.18 8.39 -17.18
C LYS A 48 0.85 6.93 -17.55
N ASP A 49 1.58 5.96 -16.99
CA ASP A 49 1.23 4.54 -17.09
C ASP A 49 0.21 4.20 -16.00
N PHE A 50 -1.06 4.48 -16.30
CA PHE A 50 -2.14 4.35 -15.32
C PHE A 50 -2.49 2.90 -15.01
N PHE A 51 -2.33 1.97 -15.95
CA PHE A 51 -2.64 0.56 -15.73
C PHE A 51 -1.64 -0.06 -14.75
N THR A 52 -0.34 0.16 -14.98
CA THR A 52 0.70 -0.32 -14.06
C THR A 52 0.59 0.37 -12.70
N ALA A 53 0.38 1.70 -12.67
CA ALA A 53 0.21 2.42 -11.41
C ALA A 53 -0.99 1.92 -10.58
N PHE A 54 -2.12 1.62 -11.25
CA PHE A 54 -3.30 1.05 -10.60
C PHE A 54 -3.04 -0.36 -10.07
N GLY A 55 -2.33 -1.20 -10.83
CA GLY A 55 -1.90 -2.53 -10.36
C GLY A 55 -1.01 -2.44 -9.13
N CYS A 56 -0.02 -1.54 -9.15
CA CYS A 56 0.91 -1.34 -8.04
C CYS A 56 0.21 -0.93 -6.74
N ILE A 57 -0.69 0.07 -6.80
CA ILE A 57 -1.35 0.55 -5.57
C ILE A 57 -2.33 -0.47 -5.00
N ASN A 58 -3.05 -1.22 -5.85
CA ASN A 58 -3.95 -2.27 -5.39
C ASN A 58 -3.19 -3.44 -4.74
N TYR A 59 -2.03 -3.81 -5.28
CA TYR A 59 -1.18 -4.82 -4.69
C TYR A 59 -0.65 -4.37 -3.32
N ALA A 60 -0.22 -3.10 -3.20
CA ALA A 60 0.20 -2.52 -1.92
C ALA A 60 -0.91 -2.59 -0.86
N HIS A 61 -2.14 -2.22 -1.20
CA HIS A 61 -3.30 -2.36 -0.30
C HIS A 61 -3.57 -3.81 0.08
N GLY A 62 -3.54 -4.74 -0.87
CA GLY A 62 -3.74 -6.17 -0.58
C GLY A 62 -2.73 -6.75 0.42
N LEU A 63 -1.46 -6.34 0.33
CA LEU A 63 -0.43 -6.75 1.29
C LEU A 63 -0.71 -6.19 2.70
N VAL A 64 -1.11 -4.92 2.79
CA VAL A 64 -1.47 -4.27 4.05
C VAL A 64 -2.69 -4.93 4.69
N ASP A 65 -3.73 -5.22 3.89
CA ASP A 65 -4.94 -5.85 4.39
C ASP A 65 -4.67 -7.27 4.88
N ALA A 66 -3.80 -8.03 4.21
CA ALA A 66 -3.38 -9.35 4.69
C ALA A 66 -2.72 -9.27 6.07
N ILE A 67 -1.84 -8.29 6.31
CA ILE A 67 -1.21 -8.09 7.62
C ILE A 67 -2.24 -7.70 8.69
N ARG A 68 -3.17 -6.79 8.36
CA ARG A 68 -4.24 -6.41 9.29
C ARG A 68 -5.10 -7.60 9.69
N MET A 69 -5.47 -8.45 8.73
CA MET A 69 -6.27 -9.64 8.98
C MET A 69 -5.54 -10.63 9.91
N GLU A 70 -4.22 -10.77 9.79
CA GLU A 70 -3.43 -11.62 10.68
C GLU A 70 -3.37 -11.06 12.11
N GLU A 71 -3.20 -9.75 12.29
CA GLU A 71 -3.24 -9.12 13.63
C GLU A 71 -4.60 -9.34 14.31
N PHE A 72 -5.70 -9.15 13.58
CA PHE A 72 -7.05 -9.37 14.12
C PHE A 72 -7.30 -10.82 14.55
N LYS A 73 -6.58 -11.81 14.00
CA LYS A 73 -6.67 -13.21 14.47
C LYS A 73 -5.94 -13.45 15.78
N GLY A 74 -4.96 -12.62 16.13
CA GLY A 74 -4.17 -12.72 17.37
C GLY A 74 -4.85 -12.18 18.62
N GLU A 75 -5.99 -11.49 18.48
CA GLU A 75 -6.77 -10.91 19.59
C GLU A 75 -7.89 -11.85 20.12
N LYS A 76 -7.94 -13.11 19.68
CA LYS A 76 -8.90 -14.13 20.15
C LYS A 76 -8.28 -15.14 21.10
#